data_AF-A0A2V6UPF1-F1
#
_entry.id   AF-A0A2V6UPF1-F1
#
_cell.length_a   1.000
_cell.length_b   1.000
_cell.length_c   1.000
_cell.angle_alpha   90.00
_cell.angle_beta   90.00
_cell.angle_gamma   90.00
#
_symmetry.space_group_name_H-M   'P 1'
#
loop_
_entity.id
_entity.type
_entity.pdbx_description
1 polymer ?
#
loop_
_entity_poly.entity_id
_entity_poly.type
_entity_poly.pdbx_seq_one_letter_code
_entity_poly.pdbx_strand_id
1 'polypeptide(L)' 'MRRRGALFVVSAPSGAGKTTLCRETRQRLPDLAYSVSYTTRSPRLGEKDG' A
#
# COMPACT_ATOMS: atom_id res chain seq x y z
N MET A 1 -25.37 0.64 -16.98
CA MET A 1 -24.11 1.41 -17.14
C MET A 1 -23.08 0.88 -16.15
N ARG A 2 -21.95 0.30 -16.60
CA ARG A 2 -20.84 -0.05 -15.69
C ARG A 2 -20.10 1.24 -15.31
N ARG A 3 -20.04 1.58 -14.03
CA ARG A 3 -19.16 2.66 -13.55
C ARG A 3 -17.72 2.22 -13.75
N ARG A 4 -16.88 3.07 -14.38
CA ARG A 4 -15.43 2.86 -14.38
C ARG A 4 -14.93 3.13 -12.95
N GLY A 5 -14.10 2.24 -12.42
CA GLY A 5 -13.41 2.49 -11.16
C GLY A 5 -12.51 3.72 -11.27
N ALA A 6 -12.29 4.41 -10.15
CA ALA A 6 -11.31 5.50 -10.07
C ALA A 6 -9.97 4.92 -9.61
N LEU A 7 -8.89 5.25 -10.33
CA LEU A 7 -7.53 4.93 -9.92
C LEU A 7 -6.94 6.10 -9.14
N PHE A 8 -6.37 5.81 -7.96
CA PHE A 8 -5.68 6.78 -7.13
C PHE A 8 -4.21 6.40 -7.02
N VAL A 9 -3.31 7.38 -7.12
CA VAL A 9 -1.86 7.20 -6.92
C VAL A 9 -1.43 8.08 -5.75
N VAL A 10 -0.85 7.46 -4.72
CA VAL A 10 -0.29 8.16 -3.57
C VAL A 10 1.23 8.14 -3.67
N SER A 11 1.83 9.27 -4.03
CA SER A 11 3.28 9.43 -4.15
C SER A 11 3.79 10.51 -3.20
N ALA A 12 4.84 10.21 -2.45
CA ALA A 12 5.53 11.19 -1.62
C ALA A 12 6.95 10.69 -1.27
N PRO A 13 7.92 11.59 -1.00
CA PRO A 13 9.26 11.24 -0.51
C PRO A 13 9.22 10.39 0.77
N SER A 14 10.37 9.77 1.09
CA SER A 14 10.52 9.13 2.41
C SER A 14 10.30 10.14 3.53
N GLY A 15 9.61 9.74 4.60
CA GLY A 15 9.28 10.62 5.73
C GLY A 15 8.02 11.49 5.56
N ALA A 16 7.45 11.61 4.36
CA ALA A 16 6.29 12.48 4.10
C ALA A 16 4.92 11.86 4.50
N GLY A 17 4.90 10.72 5.20
CA GLY A 17 3.67 10.15 5.77
C GLY A 17 2.81 9.25 4.86
N LYS A 18 3.27 8.91 3.64
CA LYS A 18 2.55 8.00 2.72
C LYS A 18 2.11 6.67 3.39
N THR A 19 3.01 6.03 4.12
CA THR A 19 2.71 4.77 4.82
C THR A 19 1.65 4.96 5.89
N THR A 20 1.70 6.08 6.63
CA THR A 20 0.68 6.44 7.63
C THR A 20 -0.66 6.63 6.95
N LEU A 21 -0.73 7.43 5.88
CA LEU A 21 -1.98 7.65 5.14
C LEU A 21 -2.60 6.32 4.67
N CYS A 22 -1.83 5.46 3.98
CA CYS A 22 -2.33 4.17 3.51
C CYS A 22 -2.81 3.27 4.65
N ARG A 23 -2.13 3.28 5.80
CA ARG A 23 -2.53 2.51 6.99
C ARG A 23 -3.87 3.00 7.56
N GLU A 24 -4.02 4.31 7.76
CA GLU A 24 -5.25 4.90 8.29
C GLU A 24 -6.44 4.70 7.32
N THR A 25 -6.20 4.84 6.01
CA THR A 25 -7.24 4.58 4.99
C THR A 25 -7.73 3.14 5.06
N ARG A 26 -6.82 2.16 5.20
CA ARG A 26 -7.18 0.75 5.31
C ARG A 26 -7.99 0.43 6.58
N GLN A 27 -7.74 1.14 7.68
CA GLN A 27 -8.53 0.98 8.90
C GLN A 27 -9.96 1.51 8.74
N ARG A 28 -10.14 2.56 7.94
CA ARG A 28 -11.45 3.20 7.71
C ARG A 28 -12.26 2.54 6.60
N LEU A 29 -11.60 1.82 5.68
CA LEU A 29 -12.21 1.13 4.55
C LEU A 29 -11.92 -0.37 4.68
N PRO A 30 -12.76 -1.15 5.40
CA PRO A 30 -12.47 -2.56 5.70
C PRO A 30 -12.42 -3.43 4.45
N ASP A 31 -13.09 -3.04 3.37
CA ASP A 31 -13.07 -3.74 2.08
C ASP A 31 -11.80 -3.44 1.24
N LEU A 32 -10.92 -2.57 1.72
CA LEU A 32 -9.67 -2.24 1.03
C LEU A 32 -8.59 -3.30 1.34
N ALA A 33 -8.24 -4.08 0.32
CA ALA A 33 -7.12 -5.02 0.42
C ALA A 33 -5.76 -4.30 0.36
N TYR A 34 -4.79 -4.79 1.13
CA TYR A 34 -3.40 -4.36 1.04
C TYR A 34 -2.61 -5.36 0.19
N SER A 35 -1.96 -4.86 -0.86
CA SER A 35 -1.09 -5.67 -1.72
C SER A 35 0.36 -5.50 -1.31
N VAL A 36 1.05 -6.61 -1.12
CA VAL A 36 2.51 -6.64 -0.98
C VAL A 36 3.13 -6.80 -2.38
N SER A 37 4.16 -6.01 -2.67
CA SER A 37 4.87 -6.07 -3.95
C SER A 37 5.99 -7.11 -3.91
N TYR A 38 6.24 -7.77 -5.03
CA TYR A 38 7.37 -8.69 -5.17
C TYR A 38 8.69 -7.96 -5.45
N THR A 39 9.82 -8.52 -4.98
CA THR A 39 11.16 -8.02 -5.28
C THR A 39 12.15 -9.18 -5.42
N THR A 40 13.14 -9.02 -6.31
CA THR A 40 14.18 -10.04 -6.56
C THR A 40 15.38 -9.91 -5.64
N ARG A 41 15.48 -8.83 -4.84
CA ARG A 41 16.55 -8.69 -3.86
C ARG A 41 16.36 -9.71 -2.74
N SER A 42 17.47 -10.12 -2.11
CA SER A 42 17.40 -10.91 -0.89
C SER A 42 16.69 -10.16 0.25
N PRO A 43 15.96 -10.87 1.13
CA PRO A 43 15.39 -10.28 2.34
C PRO A 43 16.47 -9.67 3.24
N ARG A 44 16.17 -8.53 3.87
CA ARG A 44 17.00 -7.94 4.93
C ARG A 44 16.77 -8.69 6.25
N LEU A 45 17.69 -8.52 7.19
CA LEU A 45 17.52 -9.05 8.54
C LEU A 45 16.19 -8.56 9.14
N GLY A 46 15.31 -9.50 9.51
CA GLY A 46 14.00 -9.23 10.11
C GLY A 46 12.85 -9.00 9.11
N GLU A 47 13.11 -8.96 7.80
CA GLU A 47 12.03 -9.00 6.81
C GLU A 47 11.37 -10.40 6.81
N LYS A 48 10.05 -10.43 6.62
CA LYS A 48 9.26 -11.66 6.55
C LYS A 48 8.67 -11.79 5.16
N ASP A 49 8.58 -13.03 4.68
CA ASP A 49 7.85 -13.36 3.46
C ASP A 49 6.35 -13.08 3.64
N GLY A 50 5.70 -12.52 2.61
CA GLY A 50 4.31 -12.07 2.65
C GLY A 50 3.78 -11.47 1.36
#